data_AF-A0A931MW12-F1
#
_entry.id   AF-A0A931MW12-F1
#
_cell.length_a   1.000
_cell.length_b   1.000
_cell.length_c   1.000
_cell.angle_alpha   90.00
_cell.angle_beta   90.00
_cell.angle_gamma   90.00
#
_symmetry.space_group_name_H-M   'P 1'
#
loop_
_entity.id
_entity.type
_entity.pdbx_description
1 polymer ?
#
loop_
_entity_poly.entity_id
_entity_poly.type
_entity_poly.pdbx_seq_one_letter_code
_entity_poly.pdbx_strand_id
1 'polypeptide(L)'
;MADNRNEFVVSHEEGWAVQPEGADQPTKVFDNKQDAVDRAKEIAQNKGTTAVIHKKDGTVQNQFSYSGDNSQGQSGENRSEETNKEYGRQGKYAKGNKN
;
A
#
# COMPACT_ATOMS: atom_id res chain seq x y z
N MET A 1 11.88 3.15 17.43
CA MET A 1 12.25 1.93 16.68
C MET A 1 11.49 1.98 15.36
N ALA A 2 12.11 1.68 14.23
CA ALA A 2 11.36 1.50 12.98
C ALA A 2 10.72 0.12 13.06
N ASP A 3 9.52 0.07 13.64
CA ASP A 3 8.77 -1.17 13.78
C ASP A 3 8.48 -1.71 12.37
N ASN A 4 8.79 -2.99 12.15
CA ASN A 4 8.63 -3.69 10.87
C ASN A 4 7.14 -3.98 10.60
N ARG A 5 6.32 -2.93 10.63
CA ARG A 5 4.87 -2.98 10.49
C ARG A 5 4.48 -3.06 9.02
N ASN A 6 3.35 -3.74 8.78
CA ASN A 6 2.72 -3.77 7.48
C ASN A 6 2.12 -2.40 7.15
N GLU A 7 2.04 -2.06 5.86
CA GLU A 7 1.51 -0.79 5.39
C GLU A 7 0.08 -1.00 4.88
N PHE A 8 -0.89 -0.34 5.49
CA PHE A 8 -2.30 -0.45 5.13
C PHE A 8 -2.76 0.79 4.35
N VAL A 9 -3.45 0.55 3.24
CA VAL A 9 -4.10 1.60 2.46
C VAL A 9 -5.59 1.55 2.73
N VAL A 10 -6.07 2.50 3.53
CA VAL A 10 -7.47 2.60 3.97
C VAL A 10 -8.16 3.80 3.32
N SER A 11 -9.48 3.74 3.17
CA SER A 11 -10.25 4.90 2.74
C SER A 11 -10.28 5.95 3.85
N HIS A 12 -10.06 7.21 3.46
CA HIS A 12 -10.09 8.38 4.34
C HIS A 12 -11.14 9.38 3.83
N GLU A 13 -11.59 10.31 4.67
CA GLU A 13 -12.53 11.37 4.29
C GLU A 13 -12.01 12.23 3.12
N GLU A 14 -10.70 12.47 3.08
CA GLU A 14 -10.00 13.22 2.02
C GLU A 14 -9.51 12.33 0.86
N GLY A 15 -9.75 11.01 0.89
CA GLY A 15 -9.30 10.09 -0.16
C GLY A 15 -8.81 8.74 0.39
N TRP A 16 -7.49 8.55 0.40
CA TRP A 16 -6.81 7.30 0.73
C TRP A 16 -5.62 7.54 1.65
N ALA A 17 -5.63 6.91 2.80
CA ALA A 17 -4.59 7.04 3.80
C ALA A 17 -3.70 5.79 3.82
N VAL A 18 -2.39 6.00 3.81
CA VAL A 18 -1.37 4.99 4.08
C VAL A 18 -1.03 5.05 5.56
N GLN A 19 -1.32 3.99 6.30
CA GLN A 19 -1.04 3.89 7.72
C GLN A 19 -0.32 2.59 8.05
N PRO A 20 0.66 2.59 8.97
CA PRO A 20 1.24 1.36 9.48
C PRO A 20 0.18 0.55 10.25
N GLU A 21 0.32 -0.77 10.25
CA GLU A 21 -0.47 -1.66 11.08
C GLU A 21 -0.35 -1.28 12.56
N GLY A 22 -1.48 -1.01 13.20
CA GLY A 22 -1.55 -0.62 14.61
C GLY A 22 -1.08 0.80 14.92
N ALA A 23 -0.92 1.66 13.92
CA ALA A 23 -0.69 3.09 14.14
C ALA A 23 -2.01 3.86 14.29
N ASP A 24 -2.06 4.77 15.26
CA ASP A 24 -3.20 5.69 15.46
C ASP A 24 -3.30 6.78 14.38
N GLN A 25 -2.20 7.05 13.66
CA GLN A 25 -2.14 8.11 12.66
C GLN A 25 -1.67 7.58 11.30
N PRO A 26 -2.29 8.05 10.21
CA PRO A 26 -1.80 7.75 8.88
C PRO A 26 -0.46 8.45 8.62
N THR A 27 0.47 7.72 8.00
CA THR A 27 1.75 8.27 7.55
C THR A 27 1.53 9.36 6.50
N LYS A 28 0.58 9.12 5.59
CA LYS A 28 0.25 10.07 4.53
C LYS A 28 -1.14 9.81 3.96
N VAL A 29 -1.85 10.89 3.66
CA VAL A 29 -3.12 10.87 2.92
C VAL A 29 -2.87 11.30 1.49
N PHE A 30 -3.59 10.67 0.57
CA PHE A 30 -3.57 10.91 -0.85
C PHE A 30 -5.00 11.05 -1.35
N ASP A 31 -5.24 11.94 -2.31
CA ASP A 31 -6.54 12.05 -2.96
C ASP A 31 -6.88 10.77 -3.74
N ASN A 32 -5.84 10.15 -4.33
CA ASN A 32 -5.96 9.00 -5.21
C ASN A 32 -5.51 7.70 -4.54
N LYS A 33 -6.24 6.63 -4.83
CA LYS A 33 -5.90 5.28 -4.37
C LYS A 33 -4.54 4.83 -4.89
N GLN A 34 -4.25 5.12 -6.15
CA GLN A 34 -3.03 4.62 -6.78
C GLN A 34 -1.79 5.17 -6.10
N ASP A 35 -1.73 6.48 -5.83
CA ASP A 35 -0.62 7.10 -5.13
C ASP A 35 -0.42 6.49 -3.73
N ALA A 36 -1.51 6.22 -3.02
CA ALA A 36 -1.45 5.53 -1.73
C ALA A 36 -0.91 4.10 -1.86
N VAL A 37 -1.37 3.33 -2.85
CA VAL A 37 -0.90 1.97 -3.14
C VAL A 37 0.58 1.96 -3.49
N ASP A 38 1.02 2.85 -4.39
CA ASP A 38 2.39 2.95 -4.85
C ASP A 38 3.33 3.30 -3.69
N ARG A 39 2.92 4.27 -2.85
CA ARG A 39 3.66 4.64 -1.66
C ARG A 39 3.72 3.50 -0.63
N ALA A 40 2.61 2.80 -0.38
CA ALA A 40 2.59 1.68 0.55
C ALA A 40 3.50 0.54 0.08
N LYS A 41 3.50 0.23 -1.22
CA LYS A 41 4.41 -0.75 -1.83
C LYS A 41 5.87 -0.33 -1.69
N GLU A 42 6.20 0.93 -1.97
CA GLU A 42 7.56 1.44 -1.83
C GLU A 42 8.05 1.33 -0.38
N ILE A 43 7.22 1.71 0.59
CA ILE A 43 7.57 1.60 2.02
C ILE A 43 7.74 0.13 2.42
N ALA A 44 6.78 -0.73 2.06
CA ALA A 44 6.81 -2.15 2.37
C ALA A 44 8.02 -2.85 1.74
N GLN A 45 8.38 -2.49 0.51
CA GLN A 45 9.58 -3.00 -0.16
C GLN A 45 10.87 -2.55 0.54
N ASN A 46 10.97 -1.27 0.94
CA ASN A 46 12.14 -0.76 1.65
C ASN A 46 12.28 -1.37 3.06
N LYS A 47 11.16 -1.69 3.72
CA LYS A 47 11.13 -2.32 5.05
C LYS A 47 11.17 -3.86 5.00
N GLY A 48 10.92 -4.47 3.84
CA GLY A 48 10.70 -5.92 3.72
C GLY A 48 9.43 -6.39 4.43
N THR A 49 8.38 -5.58 4.45
CA THR A 49 7.07 -5.86 5.09
C THR A 49 5.99 -6.10 4.05
N THR A 50 4.72 -6.17 4.46
CA THR A 50 3.57 -6.37 3.56
C THR A 50 2.80 -5.07 3.33
N ALA A 51 2.39 -4.79 2.09
CA ALA A 51 1.44 -3.74 1.75
C ALA A 51 0.03 -4.34 1.56
N VAL A 52 -0.94 -3.91 2.36
CA VAL A 52 -2.33 -4.36 2.32
C VAL A 52 -3.23 -3.23 1.83
N ILE A 53 -4.00 -3.48 0.78
CA ILE A 53 -4.85 -2.50 0.13
C ILE A 53 -6.29 -2.80 0.49
N HIS A 54 -6.99 -1.89 1.16
CA HIS A 54 -8.41 -2.03 1.46
C HIS A 54 -9.29 -1.41 0.38
N LYS A 55 -10.55 -1.81 0.34
CA LYS A 55 -11.63 -1.17 -0.43
C LYS A 55 -12.25 -0.05 0.41
N LYS A 56 -13.09 0.78 -0.21
CA LYS A 56 -13.92 1.79 0.50
C LYS A 56 -14.86 1.16 1.54
N ASP A 57 -15.18 -0.12 1.35
CA ASP A 57 -15.98 -0.95 2.26
C ASP A 57 -15.17 -1.49 3.46
N GLY A 58 -13.86 -1.23 3.51
CA GLY A 58 -12.97 -1.72 4.57
C GLY A 58 -12.46 -3.16 4.36
N THR A 59 -13.00 -3.88 3.37
CA THR A 59 -12.52 -5.21 2.99
C THR A 59 -11.17 -5.18 2.29
N VAL A 60 -10.34 -6.21 2.45
CA VAL A 60 -9.06 -6.32 1.74
C VAL A 60 -9.32 -6.51 0.24
N GLN A 61 -8.77 -5.62 -0.57
CA GLN A 61 -8.76 -5.74 -2.02
C GLN A 61 -7.56 -6.57 -2.50
N ASN A 62 -6.36 -6.22 -2.03
CA ASN A 62 -5.13 -6.84 -2.50
C ASN A 62 -4.04 -6.78 -1.44
N GLN A 63 -3.09 -7.72 -1.46
CA GLN A 63 -1.94 -7.71 -0.57
C GLN A 63 -0.65 -8.03 -1.33
N PHE A 64 0.44 -7.38 -0.96
CA PHE A 64 1.77 -7.56 -1.55
C PHE A 64 2.78 -7.79 -0.43
N SER A 65 3.35 -8.99 -0.33
CA SER A 65 4.37 -9.31 0.67
C SER A 65 5.77 -9.15 0.08
N TYR A 66 6.67 -8.48 0.82
CA TYR A 66 8.07 -8.26 0.43
C TYR A 66 9.07 -8.86 1.42
N SER A 67 8.61 -9.66 2.39
CA SER A 67 9.48 -10.34 3.35
C SER A 67 10.31 -11.41 2.63
N GLY A 68 11.62 -11.35 2.80
CA GLY A 68 12.63 -12.12 2.06
C GLY A 68 12.74 -13.61 2.42
N ASP A 69 11.62 -14.30 2.69
CA ASP A 69 11.62 -15.76 2.69
C ASP A 69 11.42 -16.24 1.24
N ASN A 70 12.55 -16.45 0.57
CA ASN A 70 12.61 -17.00 -0.78
C ASN A 70 12.22 -18.49 -0.75
N SER A 71 10.93 -18.79 -0.95
CA SER A 71 10.45 -20.12 -1.37
C SER A 71 8.99 -20.07 -1.82
N GLN A 72 8.78 -20.38 -3.11
CA GLN A 72 7.54 -20.84 -3.74
C GLN A 72 6.54 -19.80 -4.29
N GLY A 73 6.56 -19.69 -5.63
CA GLY A 73 5.35 -19.79 -6.44
C GLY A 73 4.42 -18.59 -6.46
N GLN A 74 4.70 -17.60 -7.31
CA GLN A 74 3.61 -16.87 -7.97
C GLN A 74 2.99 -17.74 -9.07
N SER A 75 2.44 -18.89 -8.67
CA SER A 75 1.39 -19.62 -9.39
C SER A 75 0.13 -19.51 -8.54
N GLY A 76 -0.39 -18.29 -8.46
CA GLY A 76 -1.69 -18.00 -7.90
C GLY A 76 -2.44 -17.19 -8.95
N GLU A 77 -2.94 -17.87 -9.97
CA GLU A 77 -4.04 -17.34 -10.76
C GLU A 77 -5.18 -16.98 -9.79
N ASN A 78 -5.30 -15.71 -9.45
CA ASN A 78 -6.59 -15.14 -9.12
C ASN A 78 -6.96 -14.19 -10.26
N ARG A 79 -7.56 -14.82 -11.27
CA ARG A 79 -8.54 -14.19 -12.15
C ARG A 79 -9.64 -13.63 -11.26
N SER A 80 -9.60 -12.33 -10.99
CA SER A 80 -10.80 -11.54 -10.72
C SER A 80 -10.68 -10.26 -11.54
N GLU A 81 -11.33 -10.35 -12.69
CA GLU A 81 -11.94 -9.32 -13.52
C GLU A 81 -11.61 -7.84 -13.25
N GLU A 82 -11.22 -7.19 -14.35
CA GLU A 82 -11.71 -5.87 -14.75
C GLU A 82 -11.89 -4.86 -13.62
N THR A 83 -10.90 -4.00 -13.41
CA THR A 83 -11.21 -2.57 -13.25
C THR A 83 -10.06 -1.71 -13.75
N ASN A 84 -10.33 -1.13 -14.91
CA ASN A 84 -9.84 0.14 -15.43
C ASN A 84 -8.34 0.33 -15.66
N LYS A 85 -8.03 0.26 -16.97
CA LYS A 85 -7.26 1.27 -17.70
C LYS A 85 -7.51 2.70 -17.17
N GLU A 86 -6.79 3.14 -16.14
CA GLU A 86 -6.58 4.59 -15.90
C GLU A 86 -5.39 4.86 -14.97
N TYR A 87 -4.28 4.14 -15.08
CA TYR A 87 -3.06 4.52 -14.37
C TYR A 87 -2.22 5.45 -15.25
N GLY A 88 -2.83 6.58 -15.59
CA GLY A 88 -2.20 7.69 -16.27
C GLY A 88 -1.29 8.45 -15.30
N ARG A 89 0.01 8.34 -15.55
CA ARG A 89 1.09 9.32 -15.34
C ARG A 89 0.91 10.40 -14.25
N GLN A 90 2.05 10.65 -13.59
CA GLN A 90 2.45 11.84 -12.79
C GLN A 90 2.15 11.71 -11.29
N GLY A 91 3.05 11.98 -10.35
CA GLY A 91 4.36 12.61 -10.43
C GLY A 91 5.13 12.56 -9.10
N LYS A 92 6.46 12.55 -9.22
CA LYS A 92 7.51 12.99 -8.28
C LYS A 92 7.26 12.82 -6.77
N TYR A 93 7.87 11.79 -6.20
CA TYR A 93 8.11 11.68 -4.76
C TYR A 93 9.06 12.80 -4.27
N ALA A 94 8.52 13.76 -3.53
CA ALA A 94 9.30 14.64 -2.66
C ALA A 94 9.57 13.92 -1.33
N LYS A 95 10.86 13.67 -1.06
CA LYS A 95 11.37 13.14 0.21
C LYS A 95 11.19 14.19 1.32
N GLY A 96 10.46 13.82 2.36
CA GLY A 96 10.39 14.47 3.68
C GLY A 96 9.43 13.65 4.52
N ASN A 97 9.71 13.21 5.74
CA ASN A 97 10.51 13.84 6.78
C ASN A 97 11.15 12.72 7.62
N LYS A 98 12.45 12.84 7.89
CA LYS A 98 13.11 12.11 8.98
C LYS A 98 12.82 12.87 10.25
N ASN A 99 12.47 12.17 11.33
CA ASN A 99 12.69 12.66 12.67
C ASN A 99 13.71 11.74 13.33
#